data_AF-A0A6C0I8L9-F1
#
_entry.id   AF-A0A6C0I8L9-F1
#
_cell.length_a   1.000
_cell.length_b   1.000
_cell.length_c   1.000
_cell.angle_alpha   90.00
_cell.angle_beta   90.00
_cell.angle_gamma   90.00
#
_symmetry.space_group_name_H-M   'P 1'
#
loop_
_entity.id
_entity.type
_entity.pdbx_description
1 polymer ?
#
loop_
_entity_poly.entity_id
_entity_poly.type
_entity_poly.pdbx_seq_one_letter_code
_entity_poly.pdbx_strand_id
1 'polypeptide(L)'
;MSVNANYNGRSPNNTSNIKYFIPGQNANLWVIKKYLNTNVSPNVYENVLTPSSSNYDNVYIPGDLFVDGSIVTPSDLILKDNIVKISSELSDVIMNLKPTQFTYKSDTQNQVHYGFIAQEFEEHLPELVTIKPNPNSNFNPTMTKSMETNNIKAINYLEVLPLLVHKIQNMQKEIDELKALIKRL
;
A
#
# COMPACT_ATOMS: atom_id res chain seq x y z
N MET A 1 52.34 9.93 60.89
CA MET A 1 51.53 9.66 59.69
C MET A 1 51.38 10.96 58.92
N SER A 2 51.82 11.00 57.66
CA SER A 2 51.12 11.75 56.62
C SER A 2 51.64 11.28 55.27
N VAL A 3 50.82 10.48 54.59
CA VAL A 3 50.98 10.09 53.18
C VAL A 3 50.58 11.30 52.34
N ASN A 4 51.56 11.95 51.70
CA ASN A 4 51.25 12.95 50.69
C ASN A 4 50.78 12.21 49.44
N ALA A 5 49.47 12.26 49.17
CA ALA A 5 48.90 11.81 47.92
C ALA A 5 49.37 12.75 46.78
N ASN A 6 50.06 12.18 45.80
CA ASN A 6 50.28 12.78 44.49
C ASN A 6 48.95 12.74 43.73
N TYR A 7 48.30 13.89 43.59
CA TYR A 7 47.21 14.07 42.63
C TYR A 7 47.70 14.95 41.47
N ASN A 8 48.49 14.37 40.57
CA ASN A 8 48.78 14.92 39.24
C ASN A 8 47.54 14.86 38.33
N GLY A 9 46.39 15.32 38.82
CA GLY A 9 45.21 15.58 38.01
C GLY A 9 45.43 16.88 37.24
N ARG A 10 45.89 16.78 36.00
CA ARG A 10 45.77 17.92 35.06
C ARG A 10 44.27 18.17 34.84
N SER A 11 43.80 19.35 35.21
CA SER A 11 42.46 19.82 34.85
C SER A 11 42.39 19.89 33.31
N PRO A 12 41.35 19.33 32.65
CA PRO A 12 41.24 19.45 31.20
C PRO A 12 41.09 20.92 30.84
N ASN A 13 41.89 21.41 29.90
CA ASN A 13 41.65 22.72 29.33
C ASN A 13 40.37 22.67 28.49
N ASN A 14 39.61 23.77 28.52
CA ASN A 14 38.35 24.00 27.80
C ASN A 14 38.45 23.99 26.26
N THR A 15 39.56 23.52 25.70
CA THR A 15 39.86 23.48 24.27
C THR A 15 39.99 22.06 23.71
N SER A 16 39.85 21.02 24.54
CA SER A 16 39.86 19.63 24.06
C SER A 16 38.45 19.15 23.69
N ASN A 17 38.19 19.12 22.38
CA ASN A 17 37.04 18.52 21.68
C ASN A 17 35.75 19.35 21.62
N ILE A 18 35.78 20.46 20.87
CA ILE A 18 34.56 20.95 20.21
C ILE A 18 34.21 19.93 19.12
N LYS A 19 33.30 18.99 19.41
CA LYS A 19 32.67 18.16 18.37
C LYS A 19 31.77 19.06 17.54
N TYR A 20 32.20 19.40 16.34
CA TYR A 20 31.30 19.95 15.32
C TYR A 20 30.37 18.82 14.88
N PHE A 21 29.12 18.86 15.33
CA PHE A 21 28.08 18.13 14.65
C PHE A 21 27.90 18.82 13.30
N ILE A 22 28.19 18.13 12.21
CA ILE A 22 27.66 18.53 10.91
C ILE A 22 26.18 18.13 10.98
N PRO A 23 25.23 19.08 11.11
CA PRO A 23 23.83 18.72 10.95
C PRO A 23 23.69 18.13 9.55
N GLY A 24 23.30 16.86 9.47
CA GLY A 24 23.05 16.21 8.19
C GLY A 24 22.04 17.05 7.41
N GLN A 25 22.28 17.28 6.13
CA GLN A 25 21.24 17.86 5.28
C GLN A 25 20.10 16.84 5.17
N ASN A 26 18.86 17.32 5.26
CA ASN A 26 17.69 16.47 5.02
C ASN A 26 17.83 15.83 3.65
N ALA A 27 17.70 14.50 3.59
CA ALA A 27 17.71 13.81 2.31
C ALA A 27 16.49 14.28 1.49
N ASN A 28 16.71 14.73 0.26
CA ASN A 28 15.62 14.94 -0.69
C ASN A 28 15.02 13.57 -1.02
N LEU A 29 13.84 13.25 -0.50
CA LEU A 29 13.18 11.95 -0.71
C LEU A 29 12.45 11.88 -2.07
N TRP A 30 12.14 13.03 -2.67
CA TRP A 30 11.44 13.15 -3.95
C TRP A 30 12.22 14.06 -4.90
N VAL A 31 12.14 13.76 -6.20
CA VAL A 31 12.69 14.57 -7.29
C VAL A 31 11.66 14.73 -8.40
N ILE A 32 11.78 15.81 -9.17
CA ILE A 32 10.98 16.02 -10.38
C ILE A 32 11.79 15.52 -11.58
N LYS A 33 11.24 14.56 -12.32
CA LYS A 33 11.78 14.11 -13.61
C LYS A 33 10.92 14.65 -14.75
N LYS A 34 11.56 14.91 -15.89
CA LYS A 34 10.85 15.27 -17.13
C LYS A 34 10.61 14.02 -17.96
N TYR A 35 9.35 13.69 -18.19
CA TYR A 35 8.92 12.63 -19.10
C TYR A 35 8.53 13.25 -20.45
N LEU A 36 8.92 12.63 -21.56
CA LEU A 36 8.52 13.09 -22.89
C LEU A 36 7.21 12.41 -23.29
N ASN A 37 6.13 13.17 -23.37
CA ASN A 37 4.86 12.68 -23.90
C ASN A 37 4.85 12.80 -25.43
N THR A 38 4.85 11.64 -26.10
CA THR A 38 4.83 11.51 -27.57
C THR A 38 3.43 11.30 -28.14
N ASN A 39 2.39 11.25 -27.30
CA ASN A 39 1.00 11.05 -27.72
C ASN A 39 0.32 12.37 -28.14
N VAL A 40 1.02 13.50 -28.04
CA VAL A 40 0.55 14.84 -28.40
C VAL A 40 1.51 15.48 -29.41
N SER A 41 1.00 16.33 -30.31
CA SER A 41 1.80 17.06 -31.30
C SER A 41 1.64 18.59 -31.12
N PRO A 42 2.73 19.35 -30.88
CA PRO A 42 4.11 18.88 -30.71
C PRO A 42 4.29 18.08 -29.41
N ASN A 43 5.31 17.22 -29.36
CA ASN A 43 5.65 16.48 -28.14
C ASN A 43 5.87 17.45 -26.97
N VAL A 44 5.37 17.09 -25.79
CA VAL A 44 5.44 17.93 -24.59
C VAL A 44 6.22 17.21 -23.49
N TYR A 45 7.06 17.95 -22.77
CA TYR A 45 7.68 17.44 -21.54
C TYR A 45 6.73 17.64 -20.35
N GLU A 46 6.43 16.55 -19.66
CA GLU A 46 5.63 16.53 -18.44
C GLU A 46 6.56 16.37 -17.24
N ASN A 47 6.30 17.15 -16.18
CA ASN A 47 7.00 17.02 -14.91
C ASN A 47 6.33 15.95 -14.07
N VAL A 48 7.09 14.94 -13.66
CA VAL A 48 6.63 13.81 -12.85
C VAL A 48 7.37 13.79 -11.52
N LEU A 49 6.63 13.70 -10.42
CA LEU A 49 7.18 13.50 -9.08
C LEU A 49 7.57 12.03 -8.90
N THR A 50 8.81 11.75 -8.51
CA THR A 50 9.33 10.39 -8.30
C THR A 50 10.19 10.31 -7.05
N PRO A 51 10.27 9.16 -6.36
CA PRO A 51 11.23 8.98 -5.29
C PRO A 51 12.66 9.23 -5.80
N SER A 52 13.49 9.84 -4.96
CA SER A 52 14.88 10.18 -5.29
C SER A 52 15.80 8.96 -5.37
N SER A 53 15.46 7.89 -4.64
CA SER A 53 16.17 6.62 -4.62
C SER A 53 15.35 5.55 -5.32
N SER A 54 16.01 4.69 -6.10
CA SER A 54 15.41 3.51 -6.73
C SER A 54 15.27 2.32 -5.78
N ASN A 55 15.72 2.44 -4.52
CA ASN A 55 15.71 1.34 -3.55
C ASN A 55 14.40 1.24 -2.74
N TYR A 56 13.31 1.82 -3.23
CA TYR A 56 12.01 1.78 -2.59
C TYR A 56 10.99 1.12 -3.52
N ASP A 57 10.42 0.00 -3.07
CA ASP A 57 9.43 -0.75 -3.84
C ASP A 57 8.00 -0.24 -3.64
N ASN A 58 7.73 0.41 -2.51
CA ASN A 58 6.38 0.82 -2.08
C ASN A 58 6.36 2.24 -1.51
N VAL A 59 5.22 2.92 -1.67
CA VAL A 59 4.95 4.23 -1.06
C VAL A 59 3.87 4.08 0.01
N TYR A 60 4.19 4.48 1.25
CA TYR A 60 3.23 4.52 2.36
C TYR A 60 2.82 5.97 2.64
N ILE A 61 1.52 6.25 2.48
CA ILE A 61 0.93 7.58 2.75
C ILE A 61 0.11 7.48 4.05
N PRO A 62 0.59 8.03 5.17
CA PRO A 62 -0.18 8.07 6.42
C PRO A 62 -1.27 9.16 6.32
N GLY A 63 -2.38 8.83 5.65
CA GLY A 63 -3.52 9.72 5.51
C GLY A 63 -4.29 9.50 4.21
N ASP A 64 -5.25 10.39 3.96
CA ASP A 64 -6.07 10.36 2.76
C ASP A 64 -5.32 10.92 1.55
N LEU A 65 -5.61 10.36 0.38
CA LEU A 65 -5.12 10.86 -0.90
C LEU A 65 -6.27 11.56 -1.63
N PHE A 66 -6.20 12.89 -1.73
CA PHE A 66 -7.13 13.70 -2.53
C PHE A 66 -6.57 13.86 -3.95
N VAL A 67 -7.34 13.43 -4.95
CA VAL A 67 -6.94 13.44 -6.36
C VAL A 67 -8.04 14.12 -7.18
N ASP A 68 -7.75 15.27 -7.77
CA ASP A 68 -8.68 15.96 -8.69
C ASP A 68 -8.79 15.23 -10.03
N GLY A 69 -7.75 14.49 -10.41
CA GLY A 69 -7.67 13.70 -11.64
C GLY A 69 -8.04 12.23 -11.42
N SER A 70 -7.26 11.33 -12.01
CA SER A 70 -7.48 9.88 -11.92
C SER A 70 -6.24 9.14 -11.42
N ILE A 71 -6.45 8.06 -10.69
CA ILE A 71 -5.41 7.07 -10.40
C ILE A 71 -5.47 6.04 -11.52
N VAL A 72 -4.41 5.94 -12.31
CA VAL A 72 -4.32 5.03 -13.47
C VAL A 72 -3.29 3.94 -13.21
N THR A 73 -3.66 2.69 -13.50
CA THR A 73 -2.77 1.54 -13.45
C THR A 73 -2.45 1.07 -14.87
N PRO A 74 -1.17 0.84 -15.22
CA PRO A 74 -0.81 0.37 -16.55
C PRO A 74 -1.35 -1.05 -16.76
N SER A 75 -1.98 -1.29 -17.92
CA SER A 75 -2.75 -2.52 -18.19
C SER A 75 -2.56 -3.02 -19.64
N ASP A 76 -1.50 -2.57 -20.31
CA ASP A 76 -1.16 -2.93 -21.69
C ASP A 76 -0.83 -4.43 -21.82
N LEU A 77 -1.10 -5.01 -22.99
CA LEU A 77 -0.77 -6.40 -23.33
C LEU A 77 0.73 -6.67 -23.18
N ILE A 78 1.60 -5.72 -23.55
CA ILE A 78 3.05 -5.91 -23.47
C ILE A 78 3.57 -6.07 -22.03
N LEU A 79 2.76 -5.71 -21.04
CA LEU A 79 3.08 -5.80 -19.62
C LEU A 79 2.53 -7.06 -18.96
N LYS A 80 1.82 -7.91 -19.71
CA LYS A 80 1.08 -9.07 -19.20
C LYS A 80 1.54 -10.35 -19.87
N ASP A 81 1.55 -11.42 -19.10
CA ASP A 81 1.87 -12.76 -19.57
C ASP A 81 0.89 -13.77 -18.94
N ASN A 82 0.82 -14.99 -19.46
CA ASN A 82 -0.02 -16.09 -18.99
C ASN A 82 -1.51 -15.70 -18.87
N ILE A 83 -2.02 -14.98 -19.87
CA ILE A 83 -3.39 -14.44 -19.87
C ILE A 83 -4.41 -15.57 -20.07
N VAL A 84 -5.17 -15.84 -19.01
CA VAL A 84 -6.29 -16.80 -19.00
C VAL A 84 -7.61 -16.11 -18.69
N LYS A 85 -8.72 -16.69 -19.13
CA LYS A 85 -10.06 -16.18 -18.80
C LYS A 85 -10.38 -16.45 -17.33
N ILE A 86 -11.09 -15.52 -16.70
CA ILE A 86 -11.69 -15.72 -15.38
C ILE A 86 -12.69 -16.87 -15.49
N SER A 87 -12.59 -17.86 -14.60
CA SER A 87 -13.53 -18.97 -14.57
C SER A 87 -14.78 -18.59 -13.78
N SER A 88 -15.90 -19.28 -14.02
CA SER A 88 -17.12 -19.05 -13.24
C SER A 88 -16.88 -19.34 -11.76
N GLU A 89 -16.15 -20.41 -11.45
CA GLU A 89 -15.82 -20.81 -10.08
C GLU A 89 -15.05 -19.70 -9.34
N LEU A 90 -14.08 -19.07 -10.01
CA LEU A 90 -13.32 -17.96 -9.43
C LEU A 90 -14.22 -16.74 -9.18
N SER A 91 -15.08 -16.38 -10.14
CA SER A 91 -16.00 -15.26 -9.95
C SER A 91 -17.12 -15.55 -8.94
N ASP A 92 -17.47 -16.82 -8.73
CA ASP A 92 -18.50 -17.22 -7.76
C ASP A 92 -18.04 -17.07 -6.31
N VAL A 93 -16.72 -17.03 -6.07
CA VAL A 93 -16.13 -16.76 -4.75
C VAL A 93 -16.68 -15.45 -4.15
N ILE A 94 -17.00 -14.45 -4.99
CA ILE A 94 -17.50 -13.16 -4.51
C ILE A 94 -18.83 -13.28 -3.74
N MET A 95 -19.61 -14.33 -4.00
CA MET A 95 -20.87 -14.59 -3.31
C MET A 95 -20.70 -14.99 -1.85
N ASN A 96 -19.48 -15.43 -1.48
CA ASN A 96 -19.14 -15.81 -0.11
C ASN A 96 -18.54 -14.66 0.71
N LEU A 97 -18.20 -13.55 0.04
CA LEU A 97 -17.67 -12.36 0.72
C LEU A 97 -18.74 -11.72 1.63
N LYS A 98 -18.29 -11.10 2.71
CA LYS A 98 -19.16 -10.51 3.74
C LYS A 98 -18.99 -8.99 3.80
N PRO A 99 -19.71 -8.21 2.96
CA PRO A 99 -19.74 -6.76 3.09
C PRO A 99 -20.17 -6.36 4.50
N THR A 100 -19.41 -5.47 5.11
CA THR A 100 -19.57 -5.08 6.51
C THR A 100 -19.55 -3.56 6.65
N GLN A 101 -20.37 -3.06 7.58
CA GLN A 101 -20.33 -1.67 8.03
C GLN A 101 -19.48 -1.58 9.30
N PHE A 102 -18.57 -0.61 9.37
CA PHE A 102 -17.69 -0.44 10.53
C PHE A 102 -17.32 1.03 10.78
N THR A 103 -16.76 1.31 11.95
CA THR A 103 -16.08 2.57 12.29
C THR A 103 -14.63 2.27 12.68
N TYR A 104 -13.72 3.23 12.50
CA TYR A 104 -12.33 3.05 12.93
C TYR A 104 -12.16 3.32 14.42
N LYS A 105 -11.42 2.46 15.13
CA LYS A 105 -11.14 2.64 16.57
C LYS A 105 -10.42 3.96 16.90
N SER A 106 -9.61 4.47 15.98
CA SER A 106 -8.91 5.75 16.11
C SER A 106 -9.76 6.95 15.71
N ASP A 107 -10.93 6.75 15.10
CA ASP A 107 -11.80 7.83 14.68
C ASP A 107 -12.74 8.23 15.82
N THR A 108 -12.46 9.38 16.42
CA THR A 108 -13.29 9.94 17.49
C THR A 108 -14.66 10.41 17.01
N GLN A 109 -14.84 10.61 15.70
CA GLN A 109 -16.11 11.06 15.11
C GLN A 109 -17.04 9.89 14.78
N ASN A 110 -16.58 8.63 14.93
CA ASN A 110 -17.33 7.42 14.59
C ASN A 110 -17.95 7.47 13.19
N GLN A 111 -17.21 7.96 12.20
CA GLN A 111 -17.65 7.95 10.82
C GLN A 111 -17.87 6.51 10.36
N VAL A 112 -19.01 6.31 9.70
CA VAL A 112 -19.41 5.00 9.20
C VAL A 112 -18.74 4.75 7.85
N HIS A 113 -18.10 3.60 7.74
CA HIS A 113 -17.47 3.10 6.53
C HIS A 113 -18.07 1.76 6.12
N TYR A 114 -17.90 1.42 4.84
CA TYR A 114 -18.34 0.16 4.25
C TYR A 114 -17.15 -0.51 3.58
N GLY A 115 -17.04 -1.82 3.74
CA GLY A 115 -15.95 -2.61 3.16
C GLY A 115 -16.00 -4.04 3.65
N PHE A 116 -14.84 -4.63 3.89
CA PHE A 116 -14.72 -6.00 4.39
C PHE A 116 -13.76 -6.07 5.58
N ILE A 117 -13.93 -7.11 6.40
CA ILE A 117 -12.94 -7.53 7.38
C ILE A 117 -11.87 -8.34 6.65
N ALA A 118 -10.63 -7.87 6.64
CA ALA A 118 -9.56 -8.47 5.83
C ALA A 118 -9.28 -9.95 6.17
N GLN A 119 -9.46 -10.35 7.43
CA GLN A 119 -9.30 -11.74 7.88
C GLN A 119 -10.37 -12.65 7.27
N GLU A 120 -11.62 -12.21 7.24
CA GLU A 120 -12.73 -12.98 6.64
C GLU A 120 -12.62 -12.99 5.11
N PHE A 121 -12.14 -11.89 4.53
CA PHE A 121 -11.93 -11.78 3.08
C PHE A 121 -10.82 -12.72 2.60
N GLU A 122 -9.74 -12.87 3.38
CA GLU A 122 -8.58 -13.72 3.06
C GLU A 122 -8.93 -15.21 2.95
N GLU A 123 -9.96 -15.68 3.66
CA GLU A 123 -10.44 -17.07 3.56
C GLU A 123 -10.94 -17.42 2.14
N HIS A 124 -11.24 -16.40 1.33
CA HIS A 124 -11.85 -16.54 0.01
C HIS A 124 -10.94 -16.04 -1.12
N LEU A 125 -10.29 -14.88 -0.95
CA LEU A 125 -9.41 -14.26 -1.95
C LEU A 125 -8.08 -13.84 -1.30
N PRO A 126 -7.26 -14.80 -0.83
CA PRO A 126 -6.02 -14.50 -0.10
C PRO A 126 -5.02 -13.69 -0.94
N GLU A 127 -5.00 -13.87 -2.26
CA GLU A 127 -4.13 -13.17 -3.20
C GLU A 127 -4.39 -11.66 -3.27
N LEU A 128 -5.59 -11.21 -2.89
CA LEU A 128 -5.94 -9.79 -2.86
C LEU A 128 -5.73 -9.16 -1.48
N VAL A 129 -5.20 -9.92 -0.51
CA VAL A 129 -4.86 -9.42 0.82
C VAL A 129 -3.35 -9.22 0.92
N THR A 130 -2.96 -7.99 1.26
CA THR A 130 -1.56 -7.64 1.48
C THR A 130 -1.30 -7.30 2.94
N ILE A 131 -0.07 -7.49 3.36
CA ILE A 131 0.40 -7.17 4.70
C ILE A 131 1.19 -5.86 4.63
N LYS A 132 0.73 -4.83 5.34
CA LYS A 132 1.44 -3.56 5.48
C LYS A 132 2.05 -3.40 6.88
N PRO A 133 3.13 -2.61 7.00
CA PRO A 133 3.70 -2.25 8.31
C PRO A 133 2.66 -1.60 9.21
N ASN A 134 2.78 -1.86 10.51
CA ASN A 134 1.99 -1.16 11.51
C ASN A 134 2.79 0.00 12.10
N PRO A 135 2.35 1.25 11.90
CA PRO A 135 3.06 2.42 12.40
C PRO A 135 3.13 2.46 13.93
N ASN A 136 2.26 1.73 14.63
CA ASN A 136 2.24 1.64 16.09
C ASN A 136 3.06 0.46 16.63
N SER A 137 3.69 -0.32 15.74
CA SER A 137 4.67 -1.31 16.17
C SER A 137 5.97 -0.61 16.54
N ASN A 138 6.50 -0.88 17.72
CA ASN A 138 7.82 -0.41 18.12
C ASN A 138 8.85 -1.02 17.15
N PHE A 139 9.23 -0.28 16.11
CA PHE A 139 10.24 -0.71 15.15
C PHE A 139 11.59 -0.82 15.87
N ASN A 140 12.02 -2.04 16.16
CA ASN A 140 13.36 -2.33 16.65
C ASN A 140 14.23 -2.80 15.47
N PRO A 141 15.20 -2.00 14.99
CA PRO A 141 15.99 -2.30 13.80
C PRO A 141 16.90 -3.54 13.93
N THR A 142 17.00 -4.16 15.11
CA THR A 142 17.75 -5.41 15.34
C THR A 142 16.89 -6.68 15.39
N MET A 143 15.57 -6.61 15.15
CA MET A 143 14.73 -7.82 15.14
C MET A 143 14.83 -8.59 13.82
N THR A 144 15.48 -9.74 13.87
CA THR A 144 15.43 -10.82 12.87
C THR A 144 13.99 -11.29 12.68
N LYS A 145 13.42 -11.06 11.49
CA LYS A 145 12.40 -11.78 10.68
C LYS A 145 11.35 -12.74 11.30
N SER A 146 11.20 -12.81 12.62
CA SER A 146 10.29 -13.72 13.30
C SER A 146 9.70 -13.02 14.53
N MET A 147 8.53 -12.40 14.35
CA MET A 147 7.42 -12.50 15.29
C MET A 147 6.19 -11.80 14.68
N GLU A 148 5.11 -12.57 14.54
CA GLU A 148 3.84 -12.28 13.87
C GLU A 148 2.99 -11.17 14.51
N THR A 149 3.51 -10.40 15.46
CA THR A 149 2.69 -9.45 16.22
C THR A 149 3.02 -8.04 15.79
N ASN A 150 2.36 -7.57 14.72
CA ASN A 150 1.78 -6.23 14.64
C ASN A 150 1.36 -5.82 13.22
N ASN A 151 1.72 -6.56 12.18
CA ASN A 151 1.37 -6.22 10.80
C ASN A 151 -0.14 -6.03 10.56
N ILE A 152 -0.52 -5.12 9.66
CA ILE A 152 -1.92 -4.82 9.32
C ILE A 152 -2.25 -5.44 7.97
N LYS A 153 -3.38 -6.14 7.87
CA LYS A 153 -3.91 -6.63 6.60
C LYS A 153 -4.67 -5.53 5.86
N ALA A 154 -4.48 -5.43 4.56
CA ALA A 154 -5.17 -4.52 3.66
C ALA A 154 -5.66 -5.27 2.42
N ILE A 155 -6.77 -4.83 1.82
CA ILE A 155 -7.39 -5.49 0.67
C ILE A 155 -7.16 -4.65 -0.59
N ASN A 156 -6.81 -5.31 -1.70
CA ASN A 156 -6.80 -4.72 -3.04
C ASN A 156 -8.21 -4.74 -3.64
N TYR A 157 -9.02 -3.73 -3.28
CA TYR A 157 -10.40 -3.62 -3.73
C TYR A 157 -10.55 -3.49 -5.26
N LEU A 158 -9.54 -2.94 -5.96
CA LEU A 158 -9.61 -2.73 -7.41
C LEU A 158 -9.65 -4.04 -8.20
N GLU A 159 -8.97 -5.08 -7.71
CA GLU A 159 -8.95 -6.40 -8.35
C GLU A 159 -10.21 -7.23 -8.10
N VAL A 160 -11.08 -6.80 -7.18
CA VAL A 160 -12.43 -7.38 -7.03
C VAL A 160 -13.35 -6.98 -8.19
N LEU A 161 -13.11 -5.83 -8.83
CA LEU A 161 -13.93 -5.31 -9.93
C LEU A 161 -14.05 -6.28 -11.13
N PRO A 162 -12.97 -6.81 -11.71
CA PRO A 162 -13.08 -7.75 -12.82
C PRO A 162 -13.84 -9.04 -12.45
N LEU A 163 -13.75 -9.52 -11.20
CA LEU A 163 -14.54 -10.66 -10.71
C LEU A 163 -16.04 -10.33 -10.66
N LEU A 164 -16.39 -9.14 -10.15
CA LEU A 164 -17.76 -8.64 -10.15
C LEU A 164 -18.32 -8.51 -11.57
N VAL A 165 -17.55 -7.94 -12.50
CA VAL A 165 -17.96 -7.81 -13.91
C VAL A 165 -18.24 -9.18 -14.52
N HIS A 166 -17.34 -10.14 -14.32
CA HIS A 166 -17.53 -11.50 -14.84
C HIS A 166 -18.78 -12.17 -14.26
N LYS A 167 -19.01 -12.05 -12.95
CA LYS A 167 -20.21 -12.60 -12.31
C LYS A 167 -21.49 -11.96 -12.83
N ILE A 168 -21.51 -10.64 -13.03
CA ILE A 168 -22.66 -9.92 -13.62
C ILE A 168 -22.96 -10.43 -15.04
N GLN A 169 -21.93 -10.64 -15.85
CA GLN A 169 -22.10 -11.20 -17.20
C GLN A 169 -22.69 -12.62 -17.17
N ASN A 170 -22.21 -13.47 -16.26
CA ASN A 170 -22.76 -14.82 -16.07
C ASN A 170 -24.22 -14.78 -15.59
N MET A 171 -24.54 -13.93 -14.61
CA MET A 171 -25.91 -13.74 -14.14
C MET A 171 -26.84 -13.24 -15.26
N GLN A 172 -26.37 -12.32 -16.11
CA GLN A 172 -27.14 -11.84 -17.25
C GLN A 172 -27.42 -12.98 -18.24
N LYS A 173 -26.44 -13.84 -18.51
CA LYS A 173 -26.61 -15.01 -19.36
C LYS A 173 -27.66 -15.98 -18.81
N GLU A 174 -27.60 -16.30 -17.51
CA GLU A 174 -28.59 -17.16 -16.85
C GLU A 174 -30.00 -16.57 -16.94
N ILE A 175 -30.14 -15.25 -16.73
CA ILE A 175 -31.42 -14.55 -16.86
C ILE A 175 -31.99 -14.68 -18.28
N ASP A 176 -31.16 -14.54 -19.31
CA ASP A 176 -31.60 -14.61 -20.70
C ASP A 176 -32.00 -16.04 -21.10
N GLU A 177 -31.28 -17.05 -20.60
CA GLU A 177 -31.64 -18.46 -20.75
C GLU A 177 -32.99 -18.79 -20.08
N LEU A 178 -33.21 -18.31 -18.86
CA LEU A 178 -34.48 -18.47 -18.15
C LEU A 178 -35.64 -17.79 -18.88
N LYS A 179 -35.45 -16.55 -19.38
CA LYS A 179 -36.46 -15.84 -20.17
C LYS A 179 -36.78 -16.57 -21.48
N ALA A 180 -35.78 -17.14 -22.14
CA ALA A 180 -35.99 -17.91 -23.36
C ALA A 180 -36.78 -19.19 -23.09
N LEU A 181 -36.54 -19.86 -21.96
CA LEU A 181 -37.32 -21.03 -21.54
C LEU A 181 -38.79 -20.66 -21.30
N ILE A 182 -39.04 -19.57 -20.55
CA ILE A 182 -40.39 -19.09 -20.26
C ILE A 182 -41.17 -18.75 -21.54
N LYS A 183 -40.52 -18.17 -22.56
CA LYS A 183 -41.17 -17.86 -23.85
C LYS A 183 -41.54 -19.09 -24.69
N ARG A 184 -40.94 -20.26 -24.40
CA ARG A 184 -41.21 -21.51 -25.10
C ARG A 184 -42.31 -22.35 -24.43
N LEU A 185 -42.71 -21.96 -23.22
CA LEU A 185 -43.86 -22.51 -22.49
C LEU A 185 -45.14 -21.78 -22.90
#